data_AF-A0A6F9X0W1-F1
#
_entry.id   AF-A0A6F9X0W1-F1
#
_cell.length_a   1.000
_cell.length_b   1.000
_cell.length_c   1.000
_cell.angle_alpha   90.00
_cell.angle_beta   90.00
_cell.angle_gamma   90.00
#
_symmetry.space_group_name_H-M   'P 1'
#
loop_
_entity.id
_entity.type
_entity.pdbx_description
1 polymer ?
#
loop_
_entity_poly.entity_id
_entity_poly.type
_entity_poly.pdbx_seq_one_letter_code
_entity_poly.pdbx_strand_id
1 'polypeptide(L)' 'MDTQDEKQQTKQPGKTSASMVAQHPLHPVENLAMERGMPATAVAGLRRATGWVEGKQVTVEQFEEAMELYRNKPMGRSI' A
#
# COMPACT_ATOMS: atom_id res chain seq x y z
N MET A 1 54.14 22.73 -1.10
CA MET A 1 53.34 21.51 -0.91
C MET A 1 52.21 21.68 -1.89
N ASP A 2 52.55 21.33 -3.12
CA ASP A 2 51.80 21.59 -4.32
C ASP A 2 51.24 20.26 -4.81
N THR A 3 50.19 20.37 -5.61
CA THR A 3 49.61 19.37 -6.51
C THR A 3 48.18 18.94 -6.18
N GLN A 4 47.33 19.51 -7.02
CA GLN A 4 45.96 19.19 -7.43
C GLN A 4 45.68 17.72 -7.79
N ASP A 5 44.40 17.38 -7.64
CA ASP A 5 43.51 16.73 -8.63
C ASP A 5 43.96 15.42 -9.30
N GLU A 6 43.26 14.32 -9.00
CA GLU A 6 42.87 13.34 -10.03
C GLU A 6 41.61 12.52 -9.68
N LYS A 7 40.50 12.90 -10.32
CA LYS A 7 39.50 12.11 -11.10
C LYS A 7 38.95 10.74 -10.61
N GLN A 8 37.61 10.62 -10.71
CA GLN A 8 36.88 9.85 -11.75
C GLN A 8 35.39 9.69 -11.34
N GLN A 9 34.47 10.51 -11.84
CA GLN A 9 33.58 10.22 -12.97
C GLN A 9 33.08 8.76 -13.07
N THR A 10 31.88 8.51 -12.54
CA THR A 10 30.98 7.51 -13.14
C THR A 10 29.69 8.19 -13.57
N LYS A 11 29.30 7.82 -14.78
CA LYS A 11 28.27 8.41 -15.63
C LYS A 11 26.91 7.97 -15.11
N GLN A 12 25.97 8.89 -14.90
CA GLN A 12 24.56 8.53 -14.98
C GLN A 12 23.95 9.19 -16.22
N PRO A 13 23.68 8.39 -17.26
CA PRO A 13 23.01 8.87 -18.46
C PRO A 13 21.51 9.00 -18.20
N GLY A 14 20.87 9.91 -18.94
CA GLY A 14 19.48 9.72 -19.33
C GLY A 14 18.44 10.50 -18.54
N LYS A 15 18.11 11.68 -19.05
CA LYS A 15 16.72 12.16 -19.03
C LYS A 15 15.84 11.11 -19.71
N THR A 16 14.98 10.45 -18.94
CA THR A 16 13.70 9.94 -19.45
C THR A 16 12.66 10.16 -18.38
N SER A 17 11.66 10.95 -18.74
CA SER A 17 10.46 11.27 -17.99
C SER A 17 9.90 10.05 -17.26
N ALA A 18 10.20 9.91 -15.98
CA ALA A 18 9.35 9.11 -15.10
C ALA A 18 8.10 9.94 -14.89
N SER A 19 7.07 9.66 -15.70
CA SER A 19 5.71 10.09 -15.45
C SER A 19 5.44 10.01 -13.96
N MET A 20 5.14 11.16 -13.34
CA MET A 20 4.63 11.25 -11.97
C MET A 20 3.28 10.56 -11.93
N VAL A 21 3.25 9.22 -12.01
CA VAL A 21 2.17 8.45 -11.43
C VAL A 21 2.35 8.67 -9.94
N ALA A 22 1.45 9.45 -9.33
CA ALA A 22 1.37 9.53 -7.89
C ALA A 22 1.21 8.08 -7.40
N GLN A 23 2.30 7.48 -6.94
CA GLN A 23 2.26 6.15 -6.36
C GLN A 23 1.76 6.36 -4.94
N HIS A 24 0.45 6.15 -4.74
CA HIS A 24 -0.12 6.18 -3.40
C HIS A 24 0.61 5.11 -2.58
N PRO A 25 1.09 5.45 -1.36
CA PRO A 25 1.84 4.50 -0.56
C PRO A 25 0.96 3.27 -0.28
N LEU A 26 1.52 2.11 -0.58
CA LEU A 26 0.89 0.83 -0.27
C LEU A 26 1.26 0.44 1.15
N HIS A 27 0.26 0.10 1.94
CA HIS A 27 0.42 -0.31 3.32
C HIS A 27 -0.13 -1.72 3.50
N PRO A 28 0.51 -2.56 4.34
CA PRO A 28 -0.08 -3.83 4.75
C PRO A 28 -1.45 -3.60 5.37
N VAL A 29 -2.45 -4.39 4.96
CA VAL A 29 -3.81 -4.33 5.50
C VAL A 29 -3.82 -4.45 7.02
N GLU A 30 -2.94 -5.28 7.57
CA GLU A 30 -2.79 -5.50 9.01
C GLU A 30 -2.32 -4.24 9.75
N ASN A 31 -1.40 -3.47 9.17
CA ASN A 31 -0.95 -2.21 9.76
C ASN A 31 -2.09 -1.19 9.76
N LEU A 32 -2.79 -1.01 8.64
CA LEU A 32 -3.93 -0.11 8.54
C LEU A 32 -5.05 -0.50 9.52
N ALA A 33 -5.29 -1.80 9.67
CA ALA A 33 -6.25 -2.32 10.64
C ALA A 33 -5.83 -2.05 12.09
N MET A 34 -4.55 -2.25 12.42
CA MET A 34 -4.00 -1.95 13.75
C MET A 34 -4.12 -0.46 14.09
N GLU A 35 -3.79 0.43 13.14
CA GLU A 35 -3.94 1.89 13.30
C GLU A 35 -5.38 2.30 13.56
N ARG A 36 -6.35 1.56 13.01
CA ARG A 36 -7.79 1.77 13.24
C ARG A 36 -8.33 1.02 14.46
N GLY A 37 -7.48 0.35 15.23
CA GLY A 37 -7.88 -0.43 16.41
C GLY A 37 -8.78 -1.62 16.07
N MET A 38 -8.69 -2.14 14.85
CA MET A 38 -9.54 -3.23 14.39
C MET A 38 -9.06 -4.57 14.96
N PRO A 39 -9.95 -5.39 15.56
CA PRO A 39 -9.56 -6.69 16.06
C PRO A 39 -9.24 -7.65 14.91
N ALA A 40 -8.31 -8.59 15.15
CA ALA A 40 -7.88 -9.57 14.15
C ALA A 40 -9.05 -10.36 13.51
N THR A 41 -10.11 -10.65 14.29
CA THR A 41 -11.33 -11.29 13.79
C THR A 41 -12.03 -10.46 12.71
N ALA A 42 -12.09 -9.13 12.87
CA ALA A 42 -12.67 -8.24 11.87
C ALA A 42 -11.76 -8.10 10.64
N VAL A 43 -10.43 -8.09 10.82
CA VAL A 43 -9.47 -8.13 9.71
C VAL A 43 -9.63 -9.40 8.88
N ALA A 44 -9.78 -10.55 9.53
CA ALA A 44 -10.04 -11.81 8.84
C ALA A 44 -11.38 -11.80 8.10
N GLY A 45 -12.43 -11.22 8.68
CA GLY A 45 -13.72 -11.01 8.04
C GLY A 45 -13.63 -10.11 6.81
N LEU A 46 -12.92 -8.98 6.93
CA LEU A 46 -12.65 -8.04 5.84
C LEU A 46 -11.90 -8.73 4.70
N ARG A 47 -10.81 -9.45 5.02
CA ARG A 47 -10.02 -10.24 4.06
C ARG A 47 -10.87 -11.26 3.31
N ARG A 48 -11.77 -11.96 3.99
CA ARG A 48 -12.71 -12.89 3.35
C ARG A 48 -13.72 -12.17 2.45
N ALA A 49 -14.19 -11.00 2.87
CA ALA A 49 -15.17 -10.23 2.11
C ALA A 49 -14.58 -9.62 0.82
N THR A 50 -13.29 -9.26 0.84
CA THR A 50 -12.58 -8.66 -0.29
C THR A 50 -11.75 -9.67 -1.10
N GLY A 51 -11.58 -10.89 -0.61
CA GLY A 51 -10.69 -11.89 -1.21
C GLY A 51 -9.19 -11.59 -1.01
N TRP A 52 -8.83 -10.80 0.00
CA TRP A 52 -7.44 -10.47 0.28
C TRP A 52 -6.70 -11.58 1.02
N VAL A 53 -5.48 -11.84 0.56
CA VAL A 53 -4.53 -12.77 1.19
C VAL A 53 -3.81 -12.11 2.36
N GLU A 54 -3.06 -12.91 3.11
CA GLU A 54 -2.21 -12.41 4.20
C GLU A 54 -1.08 -11.54 3.67
N GLY A 55 -0.68 -10.50 4.42
CA GLY A 55 0.36 -9.58 3.97
C GLY A 55 -0.02 -8.78 2.72
N LYS A 56 -1.30 -8.79 2.30
CA LYS A 56 -1.78 -7.96 1.19
C LYS A 56 -1.51 -6.50 1.52
N GLN A 57 -0.97 -5.79 0.53
CA GLN A 57 -0.75 -4.35 0.61
C GLN A 57 -1.76 -3.63 -0.27
N VAL A 58 -2.34 -2.57 0.28
CA VAL A 58 -3.39 -1.74 -0.34
C VAL A 58 -3.15 -0.28 -0.01
N THR A 59 -3.75 0.63 -0.78
CA THR A 59 -3.76 2.04 -0.40
C THR A 59 -4.74 2.26 0.77
N VAL A 60 -4.58 3.38 1.49
CA VAL A 60 -5.53 3.78 2.54
C VAL A 60 -6.95 3.87 1.99
N GLU A 61 -7.12 4.46 0.81
CA GLU A 61 -8.43 4.60 0.15
C GLU A 61 -9.07 3.24 -0.15
N GLN A 62 -8.31 2.27 -0.67
CA GLN A 62 -8.81 0.91 -0.93
C GLN A 62 -9.21 0.20 0.37
N PHE A 63 -8.46 0.44 1.45
CA PHE A 63 -8.79 -0.10 2.77
C PHE A 63 -10.08 0.51 3.31
N GLU A 64 -10.26 1.83 3.20
CA GLU A 64 -11.48 2.52 3.64
C GLU A 64 -12.71 2.11 2.81
N GLU A 65 -12.58 2.03 1.49
CA GLU A 65 -13.64 1.52 0.61
C GLU A 65 -14.04 0.09 0.99
N ALA A 66 -13.06 -0.79 1.21
CA ALA A 66 -13.32 -2.15 1.64
C ALA A 66 -14.01 -2.21 3.01
N MET A 67 -13.63 -1.36 3.96
CA MET A 67 -14.30 -1.26 5.26
C MET A 67 -15.74 -0.79 5.12
N GLU A 68 -16.00 0.19 4.26
CA GLU A 68 -17.34 0.70 4.01
C GLU A 68 -18.22 -0.39 3.38
N LEU A 69 -17.70 -1.10 2.38
CA LEU A 69 -18.37 -2.26 1.77
C LEU A 69 -18.61 -3.38 2.78
N TYR A 70 -17.65 -3.66 3.67
CA TYR A 70 -17.77 -4.67 4.72
C TYR A 70 -18.85 -4.31 5.75
N ARG A 71 -18.92 -3.02 6.14
CA ARG A 71 -19.93 -2.51 7.08
C ARG A 71 -21.33 -2.44 6.46
N ASN A 72 -21.43 -2.06 5.20
CA ASN A 72 -22.69 -1.89 4.48
C ASN A 72 -23.19 -3.16 3.80
N LYS A 73 -22.44 -4.27 3.88
CA LYS A 73 -22.87 -5.54 3.31
C LYS A 73 -24.16 -5.98 4.03
N PRO A 74 -25.31 -6.04 3.35
CA PRO A 74 -26.53 -6.49 4.00
C PRO A 74 -26.29 -7.93 4.46
N MET A 75 -26.50 -8.21 5.75
CA MET A 75 -26.43 -9.56 6.36
C MET A 75 -27.51 -10.53 5.83
N GLY A 76 -27.95 -10.38 4.58
CA GLY A 76 -29.06 -11.12 4.00
C GLY A 76 -29.02 -11.09 2.49
N ARG A 77 -28.08 -11.84 1.89
CA ARG A 77 -28.36 -12.49 0.63
C ARG A 77 -27.73 -13.88 0.65
N SER A 78 -28.45 -14.81 1.27
CA SER A 78 -28.35 -16.21 0.91
C SER A 78 -28.49 -16.32 -0.61
N ILE A 79 -27.52 -16.97 -1.24
CA ILE A 79 -27.74 -17.71 -2.47
C ILE A 79 -27.41 -19.16 -2.21
#